data_AF-A0A2A2ECF5-F1
#
_entry.id   AF-A0A2A2ECF5-F1
#
_cell.length_a   1.000
_cell.length_b   1.000
_cell.length_c   1.000
_cell.angle_alpha   90.00
_cell.angle_beta   90.00
_cell.angle_gamma   90.00
#
_symmetry.space_group_name_H-M   'P 1'
#
loop_
_entity.id
_entity.type
_entity.pdbx_description
1 polymer ?
#
loop_
_entity_poly.entity_id
_entity_poly.type
_entity_poly.pdbx_seq_one_letter_code
_entity_poly.pdbx_strand_id
1 'polypeptide(L)'
;MAASNGAPKRGARKPAGTSSPHAGTSSKRASSQRTSTRPAARTHQNASKPSAKSTKQQTKQTKQTRQQTKPAAKTSTQRTRGGHGTFASRIVNGRQRSRATHRFARLRAQWNHGSAATRTRIATVGVLAAIVAVALIITVVRFVTERVELADAKARQVSLTETYDFNPGDIISDGQFFNGAAMNEAQVQAFLDEQGAQCTKDSCLRTRKFNVERRAANDYCREYPGAKEPQSAAAIITAAATACDVSPKVLLTMLQKEQQLVSATNPKDFQFKSAMGLSCPDDDHCDPAYAGFFNQVFGSAERYQYYVHHEDEYGFHAKQLNFIRFNPDVSCGGANVYIENKATALLYIYTPYQPNDAALAAGAGEGDACSTYGNRNFSIIYSGWFGDPRL
;
A
#
# COMPACT_ATOMS: atom_id res chain seq x y z
N MET A 1 -5.82 -7.79 13.05
CA MET A 1 -6.32 -6.39 13.09
C MET A 1 -5.87 -5.65 11.85
N ALA A 2 -6.38 -6.09 10.69
CA ALA A 2 -6.42 -5.29 9.48
C ALA A 2 -7.86 -5.43 8.97
N ALA A 3 -8.76 -4.63 9.56
CA ALA A 3 -10.18 -4.68 9.25
C ALA A 3 -10.39 -4.43 7.75
N SER A 4 -10.86 -5.46 7.04
CA SER A 4 -11.35 -5.35 5.66
C SER A 4 -12.68 -4.58 5.69
N ASN A 5 -12.61 -3.25 5.83
CA ASN A 5 -13.75 -2.34 5.81
C ASN A 5 -14.52 -2.47 4.49
N GLY A 6 -15.60 -3.24 4.52
CA GLY A 6 -16.36 -3.57 3.33
C GLY A 6 -17.00 -2.33 2.67
N ALA A 7 -16.76 -2.19 1.36
CA ALA A 7 -17.45 -1.19 0.55
C ALA A 7 -18.99 -1.36 0.65
N PRO A 8 -19.77 -0.26 0.57
CA PRO A 8 -21.17 -0.26 0.99
C PRO A 8 -22.08 -1.06 0.03
N LYS A 9 -22.60 -2.19 0.51
CA LYS A 9 -23.62 -2.99 -0.19
C LYS A 9 -24.88 -2.15 -0.46
N ARG A 10 -25.12 -1.75 -1.72
CA ARG A 10 -26.45 -1.29 -2.15
C ARG A 10 -27.43 -2.46 -2.11
N GLY A 11 -28.57 -2.26 -1.46
CA GLY A 11 -29.42 -3.36 -1.00
C GLY A 11 -30.27 -4.03 -2.07
N ALA A 12 -30.30 -5.37 -2.05
CA ALA A 12 -31.34 -6.18 -2.68
C ALA A 12 -32.33 -6.68 -1.62
N ARG A 13 -33.64 -6.54 -1.87
CA ARG A 13 -34.69 -7.01 -0.95
C ARG A 13 -34.73 -8.55 -0.86
N LYS A 14 -35.00 -9.08 0.33
CA LYS A 14 -35.67 -10.38 0.53
C LYS A 14 -36.91 -10.21 1.43
N PRO A 15 -38.01 -10.96 1.19
CA PRO A 15 -39.18 -10.97 2.06
C PRO A 15 -38.98 -11.86 3.30
N ALA A 16 -39.95 -11.85 4.22
CA ALA A 16 -39.81 -12.35 5.59
C ALA A 16 -40.49 -13.71 5.88
N GLY A 17 -40.10 -14.30 7.01
CA GLY A 17 -40.70 -15.45 7.70
C GLY A 17 -39.62 -16.34 8.36
N THR A 18 -39.81 -17.01 9.51
CA THR A 18 -40.83 -16.95 10.58
C THR A 18 -40.34 -17.83 11.76
N SER A 19 -40.50 -17.38 13.02
CA SER A 19 -40.57 -18.18 14.28
C SER A 19 -39.60 -19.36 14.59
N SER A 20 -38.68 -19.12 15.54
CA SER A 20 -38.45 -19.78 16.87
C SER A 20 -39.35 -20.95 17.36
N PRO A 21 -39.05 -21.63 18.51
CA PRO A 21 -37.75 -22.05 19.12
C PRO A 21 -37.75 -23.47 19.82
N HIS A 22 -36.59 -23.97 20.27
CA HIS A 22 -36.34 -24.78 21.50
C HIS A 22 -34.79 -24.93 21.67
N ALA A 23 -34.09 -24.95 22.82
CA ALA A 23 -34.33 -25.20 24.26
C ALA A 23 -33.91 -26.61 24.75
N GLY A 24 -32.95 -26.68 25.71
CA GLY A 24 -32.44 -27.93 26.34
C GLY A 24 -30.91 -28.10 26.27
N THR A 25 -30.05 -28.20 27.30
CA THR A 25 -29.99 -27.85 28.75
C THR A 25 -29.01 -28.84 29.42
N SER A 26 -28.04 -28.37 30.24
CA SER A 26 -27.29 -29.17 31.27
C SER A 26 -26.26 -30.25 30.82
N SER A 27 -25.28 -30.72 31.63
CA SER A 27 -24.69 -30.25 32.92
C SER A 27 -23.49 -31.12 33.42
N LYS A 28 -22.35 -30.49 33.82
CA LYS A 28 -21.29 -31.01 34.76
C LYS A 28 -20.50 -32.27 34.28
N ARG A 29 -19.42 -32.79 34.89
CA ARG A 29 -18.64 -32.64 36.16
C ARG A 29 -17.15 -32.99 35.83
N ALA A 30 -16.11 -32.17 36.08
CA ALA A 30 -15.32 -31.95 37.31
C ALA A 30 -14.36 -33.09 37.80
N SER A 31 -13.06 -32.76 38.01
CA SER A 31 -12.24 -32.97 39.25
C SER A 31 -10.80 -33.54 39.06
N SER A 32 -9.97 -33.35 40.12
CA SER A 32 -8.56 -33.77 40.35
C SER A 32 -7.47 -33.04 39.52
N GLN A 33 -6.35 -32.48 40.04
CA GLN A 33 -5.38 -32.84 41.12
C GLN A 33 -4.56 -34.12 40.80
N ARG A 34 -3.22 -34.20 40.92
CA ARG A 34 -2.10 -33.29 41.30
C ARG A 34 -1.01 -33.33 40.16
N THR A 35 0.30 -33.04 40.24
CA THR A 35 1.29 -32.83 41.33
C THR A 35 2.48 -31.96 40.90
N SER A 36 3.24 -31.47 41.89
CA SER A 36 4.54 -30.79 41.78
C SER A 36 5.69 -31.69 41.28
N THR A 37 6.61 -31.15 40.47
CA THR A 37 8.05 -31.06 40.83
C THR A 37 8.85 -30.11 39.92
N ARG A 38 9.89 -29.49 40.48
CA ARG A 38 10.92 -28.67 39.82
C ARG A 38 12.25 -28.96 40.52
N PRO A 39 13.39 -28.94 39.80
CA PRO A 39 14.58 -28.38 40.43
C PRO A 39 15.43 -27.48 39.51
N ALA A 40 16.25 -26.67 40.18
CA ALA A 40 17.56 -26.13 39.77
C ALA A 40 17.78 -25.52 38.37
N ALA A 41 18.15 -24.24 38.35
CA ALA A 41 18.95 -23.66 37.27
C ALA A 41 20.42 -24.15 37.36
N ARG A 42 21.16 -24.04 36.25
CA ARG A 42 22.63 -23.95 36.28
C ARG A 42 23.10 -22.67 35.61
N THR A 43 23.75 -21.82 36.39
CA THR A 43 24.46 -20.65 35.91
C THR A 43 25.79 -21.07 35.29
N HIS A 44 26.10 -20.61 34.09
CA HIS A 44 27.49 -20.57 33.61
C HIS A 44 27.80 -19.16 33.08
N GLN A 45 28.62 -18.45 33.86
CA GLN A 45 29.42 -17.35 33.33
C GLN A 45 30.53 -17.94 32.47
N ASN A 46 30.84 -17.30 31.34
CA ASN A 46 32.23 -16.99 31.03
C ASN A 46 32.31 -15.82 30.04
N ALA A 47 33.36 -15.02 30.17
CA ALA A 47 33.59 -13.85 29.34
C ALA A 47 34.63 -14.17 28.25
N SER A 48 34.56 -13.45 27.12
CA SER A 48 35.75 -12.87 26.47
C SER A 48 35.34 -11.89 25.36
N LYS A 49 35.85 -10.65 25.45
CA LYS A 49 36.04 -9.77 24.30
C LYS A 49 37.47 -9.94 23.77
N PRO A 50 37.71 -9.64 22.49
CA PRO A 50 38.85 -8.79 22.16
C PRO A 50 38.41 -7.36 21.78
N SER A 51 39.34 -6.41 21.92
CA SER A 51 39.13 -5.01 21.53
C SER A 51 39.57 -4.75 20.09
N ALA A 52 38.85 -3.88 19.38
CA ALA A 52 39.40 -3.10 18.27
C ALA A 52 39.33 -1.61 18.65
N LYS A 53 40.43 -0.87 18.45
CA LYS A 53 40.50 0.58 18.67
C LYS A 53 40.17 1.31 17.37
N SER A 54 39.42 2.41 17.44
CA SER A 54 39.70 3.56 16.56
C SER A 54 39.33 4.90 17.20
N THR A 55 40.38 5.70 17.38
CA THR A 55 40.46 7.16 17.18
C THR A 55 39.21 8.01 17.46
N LYS A 56 39.25 8.77 18.58
CA LYS A 56 38.47 10.01 18.71
C LYS A 56 39.10 11.12 17.86
N GLN A 57 38.27 11.86 17.12
CA GLN A 57 38.53 13.29 16.88
C GLN A 57 37.28 14.10 17.24
N GLN A 58 37.45 15.08 18.11
CA GLN A 58 36.44 16.09 18.42
C GLN A 58 36.81 17.37 17.68
N THR A 59 35.87 17.99 16.98
CA THR A 59 36.02 19.36 16.48
C THR A 59 34.91 20.22 17.06
N LYS A 60 35.27 21.42 17.55
CA LYS A 60 34.39 22.25 18.37
C LYS A 60 33.35 22.96 17.50
N GLN A 61 32.06 22.83 17.84
CA GLN A 61 31.04 23.77 17.37
C GLN A 61 31.14 25.07 18.18
N THR A 62 31.56 26.15 17.54
CA THR A 62 31.62 27.48 18.15
C THR A 62 30.31 28.23 17.87
N LYS A 63 29.59 28.62 18.93
CA LYS A 63 28.43 29.52 18.82
C LYS A 63 28.88 30.87 18.23
N GLN A 64 28.20 31.35 17.18
CA GLN A 64 28.10 32.78 16.90
C GLN A 64 26.66 33.17 16.58
N THR A 65 25.97 33.71 17.59
CA THR A 65 24.77 34.51 17.43
C THR A 65 25.12 35.77 16.62
N ARG A 66 24.30 36.16 15.64
CA ARG A 66 24.34 37.55 15.15
C ARG A 66 22.95 38.07 14.84
N GLN A 67 22.71 39.31 15.28
CA GLN A 67 21.40 39.96 15.25
C GLN A 67 21.10 40.58 13.87
N GLN A 68 19.83 40.94 13.69
CA GLN A 68 19.38 41.80 12.60
C GLN A 68 20.06 43.18 12.67
N THR A 69 20.59 43.67 11.55
CA THR A 69 20.73 45.11 11.28
C THR A 69 20.37 45.40 9.82
N LYS A 70 19.51 46.39 9.60
CA LYS A 70 19.28 46.98 8.27
C LYS A 70 20.43 47.94 7.94
N PRO A 71 20.90 47.97 6.68
CA PRO A 71 21.45 49.18 6.08
C PRO A 71 20.45 49.77 5.07
N ALA A 72 20.38 51.10 5.01
CA ALA A 72 19.61 51.83 4.00
C ALA A 72 20.36 51.92 2.65
N ALA A 73 19.65 52.35 1.61
CA ALA A 73 20.15 52.35 0.24
C ALA A 73 21.38 53.24 0.00
N LYS A 74 22.34 52.73 -0.80
CA LYS A 74 23.18 53.54 -1.68
C LYS A 74 23.28 52.87 -3.05
N THR A 75 23.13 53.67 -4.11
CA THR A 75 23.04 53.22 -5.50
C THR A 75 24.42 52.84 -6.05
N SER A 76 24.53 51.67 -6.70
CA SER A 76 25.66 51.35 -7.57
C SER A 76 25.22 50.43 -8.70
N THR A 77 25.40 50.88 -9.95
CA THR A 77 24.87 50.20 -11.15
C THR A 77 25.93 49.29 -11.76
N GLN A 78 26.05 48.05 -11.28
CA GLN A 78 26.94 47.07 -11.90
C GLN A 78 26.19 46.10 -12.82
N ARG A 79 26.60 46.08 -14.09
CA ARG A 79 25.84 45.54 -15.23
C ARG A 79 26.46 44.23 -15.71
N THR A 80 26.04 43.10 -15.15
CA THR A 80 26.50 41.77 -15.55
C THR A 80 26.11 41.45 -17.01
N ARG A 81 27.02 40.81 -17.75
CA ARG A 81 26.88 40.55 -19.19
C ARG A 81 26.00 39.31 -19.43
N GLY A 82 24.87 39.50 -20.10
CA GLY A 82 24.03 38.39 -20.57
C GLY A 82 24.70 37.61 -21.73
N GLY A 83 24.43 36.30 -21.79
CA GLY A 83 25.03 35.39 -22.77
C GLY A 83 24.68 35.70 -24.23
N HIS A 84 25.55 35.29 -25.15
CA HIS A 84 25.40 35.57 -26.57
C HIS A 84 24.33 34.70 -27.26
N GLY A 85 23.07 35.15 -27.19
CA GLY A 85 22.06 34.76 -28.18
C GLY A 85 22.55 35.12 -29.59
N THR A 86 22.47 34.16 -30.51
CA THR A 86 22.98 34.25 -31.89
C THR A 86 22.39 35.42 -32.68
N PHE A 87 23.11 35.94 -33.67
CA PHE A 87 22.66 37.09 -34.48
C PHE A 87 21.28 36.85 -35.13
N ALA A 88 21.03 35.64 -35.62
CA ALA A 88 19.75 35.22 -36.16
C ALA A 88 18.59 35.33 -35.13
N SER A 89 18.79 34.85 -33.90
CA SER A 89 17.75 34.91 -32.85
C SER A 89 17.47 36.35 -32.40
N ARG A 90 18.44 37.28 -32.48
CA ARG A 90 18.19 38.72 -32.28
C ARG A 90 17.34 39.33 -33.40
N ILE A 91 17.61 39.00 -34.66
CA ILE A 91 16.85 39.51 -35.82
C ILE A 91 15.41 38.98 -35.83
N VAL A 92 15.20 37.69 -35.51
CA VAL A 92 13.85 37.10 -35.41
C VAL A 92 13.03 37.79 -34.33
N ASN A 93 13.58 37.96 -33.12
CA ASN A 93 12.93 38.68 -32.02
C ASN A 93 12.61 40.15 -32.39
N GLY A 94 13.51 40.85 -33.09
CA GLY A 94 13.26 42.22 -33.57
C GLY A 94 12.11 42.30 -34.57
N ARG A 95 12.08 41.40 -35.56
CA ARG A 95 10.99 41.32 -36.56
C ARG A 95 9.65 40.92 -35.94
N GLN A 96 9.64 40.04 -34.95
CA GLN A 96 8.43 39.69 -34.19
C GLN A 96 7.88 40.89 -33.39
N ARG A 97 8.74 41.62 -32.66
CA ARG A 97 8.35 42.82 -31.91
C ARG A 97 7.74 43.90 -32.81
N SER A 98 8.35 44.21 -33.95
CA SER A 98 7.81 45.14 -34.95
C SER A 98 6.44 44.70 -35.49
N ARG A 99 6.26 43.42 -35.81
CA ARG A 99 4.97 42.89 -36.27
C ARG A 99 3.88 42.96 -35.19
N ALA A 100 4.23 42.78 -33.92
CA ALA A 100 3.30 42.92 -32.80
C ALA A 100 2.84 44.38 -32.62
N THR A 101 3.77 45.35 -32.58
CA THR A 101 3.41 46.77 -32.38
C THR A 101 2.51 47.31 -33.51
N HIS A 102 2.80 46.97 -34.77
CA HIS A 102 1.92 47.34 -35.89
C HIS A 102 0.52 46.70 -35.83
N ARG A 103 0.38 45.48 -35.28
CA ARG A 103 -0.94 44.85 -35.07
C ARG A 103 -1.73 45.55 -33.97
N PHE A 104 -1.10 45.87 -32.83
CA PHE A 104 -1.76 46.64 -31.76
C PHE A 104 -2.17 48.06 -32.22
N ALA A 105 -1.33 48.72 -33.02
CA ALA A 105 -1.67 50.03 -33.59
C ALA A 105 -2.91 49.96 -34.51
N ARG A 106 -3.02 48.94 -35.38
CA ARG A 106 -4.20 48.73 -36.23
C ARG A 106 -5.46 48.42 -35.42
N LEU A 107 -5.37 47.56 -34.41
CA LEU A 107 -6.49 47.26 -33.52
C LEU A 107 -6.98 48.50 -32.77
N ARG A 108 -6.06 49.35 -32.28
CA ARG A 108 -6.41 50.62 -31.61
C ARG A 108 -7.08 51.62 -32.56
N ALA A 109 -6.63 51.71 -33.82
CA ALA A 109 -7.29 52.52 -34.84
C ALA A 109 -8.70 51.99 -35.19
N GLN A 110 -8.85 50.67 -35.36
CA GLN A 110 -10.15 50.03 -35.62
C GLN A 110 -11.12 50.14 -34.44
N TRP A 111 -10.62 50.16 -33.20
CA TRP A 111 -11.44 50.44 -32.02
C TRP A 111 -11.93 51.89 -32.02
N ASN A 112 -11.02 52.85 -32.23
CA ASN A 112 -11.36 54.28 -32.20
C ASN A 112 -12.34 54.67 -33.32
N HIS A 113 -12.10 54.25 -34.56
CA HIS A 113 -12.88 54.69 -35.74
C HIS A 113 -13.89 53.65 -36.26
N GLY A 114 -13.98 52.46 -35.65
CA GLY A 114 -14.93 51.42 -36.04
C GLY A 114 -16.36 51.65 -35.54
N SER A 115 -17.32 51.05 -36.24
CA SER A 115 -18.73 51.03 -35.83
C SER A 115 -18.94 50.26 -34.52
N ALA A 116 -20.12 50.40 -33.91
CA ALA A 116 -20.48 49.65 -32.70
C ALA A 116 -20.27 48.13 -32.88
N ALA A 117 -20.73 47.56 -34.00
CA ALA A 117 -20.53 46.14 -34.32
C ALA A 117 -19.04 45.75 -34.44
N THR A 118 -18.18 46.62 -34.97
CA THR A 118 -16.73 46.38 -35.02
C THR A 118 -16.12 46.39 -33.62
N ARG A 119 -16.51 47.33 -32.75
CA ARG A 119 -16.08 47.37 -31.34
C ARG A 119 -16.53 46.12 -30.59
N THR A 120 -17.79 45.71 -30.72
CA THR A 120 -18.30 44.47 -30.09
C THR A 120 -17.52 43.23 -30.55
N ARG A 121 -17.21 43.10 -31.85
CA ARG A 121 -16.41 41.98 -32.38
C ARG A 121 -14.97 41.98 -31.84
N ILE A 122 -14.33 43.15 -31.72
CA ILE A 122 -12.99 43.25 -31.12
C ILE A 122 -13.03 42.89 -29.63
N ALA A 123 -14.07 43.32 -28.91
CA ALA A 123 -14.25 43.00 -27.49
C ALA A 123 -14.47 41.49 -27.27
N THR A 124 -15.37 40.85 -28.02
CA THR A 124 -15.64 39.40 -27.85
C THR A 124 -14.43 38.55 -28.23
N VAL A 125 -13.71 38.87 -29.31
CA VAL A 125 -12.46 38.18 -29.67
C VAL A 125 -11.38 38.39 -28.61
N GLY A 126 -11.28 39.60 -28.03
CA GLY A 126 -10.35 39.89 -26.93
C GLY A 126 -10.66 39.10 -25.66
N VAL A 127 -11.94 39.02 -25.28
CA VAL A 127 -12.40 38.22 -24.13
C VAL A 127 -12.16 36.73 -24.35
N LEU A 128 -12.50 36.19 -25.53
CA LEU A 128 -12.23 34.79 -25.88
C LEU A 128 -10.73 34.46 -25.85
N ALA A 129 -9.88 35.35 -26.40
CA ALA A 129 -8.43 35.18 -26.35
C ALA A 129 -7.89 35.22 -24.91
N ALA A 130 -8.45 36.05 -24.03
CA ALA A 130 -8.09 36.09 -22.61
C ALA A 130 -8.53 34.82 -21.87
N ILE A 131 -9.73 34.31 -22.13
CA ILE A 131 -10.23 33.04 -21.56
C ILE A 131 -9.32 31.87 -21.98
N VAL A 132 -8.97 31.78 -23.27
CA VAL A 132 -8.05 30.74 -23.78
C VAL A 132 -6.66 30.87 -23.15
N ALA A 133 -6.13 32.09 -23.00
CA ALA A 133 -4.83 32.31 -22.35
C ALA A 133 -4.85 31.89 -20.87
N VAL A 134 -5.91 32.22 -20.12
CA VAL A 134 -6.08 31.80 -18.72
C VAL A 134 -6.22 30.27 -18.62
N ALA A 135 -7.02 29.64 -19.49
CA ALA A 135 -7.16 28.19 -19.53
C ALA A 135 -5.82 27.48 -19.77
N LEU A 136 -5.04 27.96 -20.77
CA LEU A 136 -3.70 27.43 -21.03
C LEU A 136 -2.74 27.61 -19.85
N ILE A 137 -2.77 28.76 -19.16
CA ILE A 137 -1.97 28.98 -17.95
C ILE A 137 -2.37 27.98 -16.84
N ILE A 138 -3.67 27.76 -16.62
CA ILE A 138 -4.15 26.78 -15.62
C ILE A 138 -3.70 25.37 -15.99
N THR A 139 -3.81 24.96 -17.26
CA THR A 139 -3.33 23.65 -17.72
C THR A 139 -1.82 23.47 -17.53
N VAL A 140 -1.02 24.49 -17.85
CA VAL A 140 0.44 24.44 -17.67
C VAL A 140 0.82 24.41 -16.19
N VAL A 141 0.19 25.22 -15.34
CA VAL A 141 0.43 25.21 -13.89
C VAL A 141 0.10 23.84 -13.29
N ARG A 142 -1.07 23.28 -13.60
CA ARG A 142 -1.46 21.94 -13.16
C ARG A 142 -0.46 20.87 -13.59
N PHE A 143 -0.10 20.84 -14.87
CA PHE A 143 0.88 19.88 -15.39
C PHE A 143 2.24 20.01 -14.68
N VAL A 144 2.70 21.23 -14.39
CA VAL A 144 3.96 21.43 -13.64
C VAL A 144 3.83 20.94 -12.19
N THR A 145 2.75 21.26 -11.49
CA THR A 145 2.49 20.76 -10.12
C THR A 145 2.44 19.24 -10.07
N GLU A 146 1.64 18.60 -10.94
CA GLU A 146 1.51 17.14 -11.04
C GLU A 146 2.88 16.46 -11.33
N ARG A 147 3.79 17.13 -12.06
CA ARG A 147 5.16 16.64 -12.31
C ARG A 147 6.13 16.85 -11.14
N VAL A 148 5.97 17.89 -10.33
CA VAL A 148 6.76 18.10 -9.11
C VAL A 148 6.34 17.08 -8.05
N GLU A 149 5.04 16.93 -7.79
CA GLU A 149 4.53 15.93 -6.83
C GLU A 149 4.94 14.50 -7.21
N LEU A 150 5.03 14.18 -8.51
CA LEU A 150 5.53 12.89 -9.01
C LEU A 150 7.03 12.68 -8.72
N ALA A 151 7.84 13.73 -8.85
CA ALA A 151 9.26 13.67 -8.55
C ALA A 151 9.50 13.54 -7.04
N ASP A 152 8.80 14.33 -6.23
CA ASP A 152 8.92 14.34 -4.76
C ASP A 152 8.45 13.01 -4.15
N ALA A 153 7.33 12.45 -4.62
CA ALA A 153 6.84 11.14 -4.19
C ALA A 153 7.87 10.03 -4.50
N LYS A 154 8.38 9.97 -5.74
CA LYS A 154 9.40 8.98 -6.13
C LYS A 154 10.72 9.17 -5.37
N ALA A 155 11.13 10.41 -5.11
CA ALA A 155 12.32 10.69 -4.31
C ALA A 155 12.17 10.19 -2.86
N ARG A 156 10.99 10.39 -2.24
CA ARG A 156 10.69 9.80 -0.92
C ARG A 156 10.68 8.28 -0.99
N GLN A 157 10.06 7.67 -2.00
CA GLN A 157 10.00 6.22 -2.18
C GLN A 157 11.41 5.59 -2.26
N VAL A 158 12.33 6.20 -3.02
CA VAL A 158 13.74 5.77 -3.06
C VAL A 158 14.39 5.89 -1.68
N SER A 159 14.27 7.04 -1.02
CA SER A 159 14.86 7.26 0.31
C SER A 159 14.33 6.29 1.39
N LEU A 160 13.03 5.94 1.36
CA LEU A 160 12.46 4.93 2.26
C LEU A 160 12.95 3.51 1.93
N THR A 161 13.20 3.22 0.65
CA THR A 161 13.81 1.95 0.21
C THR A 161 15.25 1.84 0.72
N GLU A 162 16.06 2.88 0.50
CA GLU A 162 17.46 2.94 0.96
C GLU A 162 17.61 2.90 2.49
N THR A 163 16.63 3.41 3.24
CA THR A 163 16.71 3.55 4.71
C THR A 163 16.05 2.38 5.46
N TYR A 164 14.98 1.81 4.92
CA TYR A 164 14.12 0.84 5.62
C TYR A 164 13.76 -0.42 4.82
N ASP A 165 14.33 -0.58 3.61
CA ASP A 165 13.97 -1.62 2.63
C ASP A 165 12.49 -1.61 2.20
N PHE A 166 11.79 -0.48 2.36
CA PHE A 166 10.35 -0.36 2.10
C PHE A 166 10.04 0.73 1.06
N ASN A 167 9.50 0.33 -0.10
CA ASN A 167 8.95 1.24 -1.09
C ASN A 167 7.42 1.25 -0.98
N PRO A 168 6.76 2.34 -0.53
CA PRO A 168 5.31 2.36 -0.45
C PRO A 168 4.62 2.24 -1.82
N GLY A 169 5.29 2.60 -2.93
CA GLY A 169 4.72 2.42 -4.27
C GLY A 169 5.02 1.07 -4.94
N ASP A 170 5.91 0.26 -4.35
CA ASP A 170 6.34 -1.04 -4.87
C ASP A 170 6.58 -1.98 -3.67
N ILE A 171 5.51 -2.32 -2.97
CA ILE A 171 5.55 -3.17 -1.77
C ILE A 171 5.85 -4.62 -2.17
N ILE A 172 5.38 -5.01 -3.37
CA ILE A 172 5.60 -6.29 -4.04
C ILE A 172 5.33 -6.10 -5.52
N SER A 173 6.09 -6.77 -6.39
CA SER A 173 5.91 -6.70 -7.84
C SER A 173 4.71 -7.53 -8.29
N ASP A 174 4.11 -7.16 -9.43
CA ASP A 174 3.05 -7.95 -10.06
C ASP A 174 3.52 -9.41 -10.33
N GLY A 175 4.81 -9.61 -10.63
CA GLY A 175 5.39 -10.93 -10.91
C GLY A 175 5.66 -11.81 -9.67
N GLN A 176 5.79 -11.23 -8.48
CA GLN A 176 5.85 -11.99 -7.22
C GLN A 176 4.45 -12.21 -6.61
N PHE A 177 3.47 -11.34 -6.93
CA PHE A 177 2.10 -11.47 -6.44
C PHE A 177 1.24 -12.38 -7.33
N PHE A 178 1.22 -12.17 -8.64
CA PHE A 178 0.42 -12.93 -9.62
C PHE A 178 1.29 -14.00 -10.28
N ASN A 179 1.56 -15.05 -9.51
CA ASN A 179 2.36 -16.19 -9.92
C ASN A 179 1.89 -17.44 -9.16
N GLY A 180 0.73 -17.97 -9.54
CA GLY A 180 0.11 -19.14 -8.90
C GLY A 180 0.96 -20.41 -8.91
N ALA A 181 2.04 -20.44 -9.72
CA ALA A 181 3.00 -21.53 -9.83
C ALA A 181 4.29 -21.34 -8.99
N ALA A 182 4.43 -20.24 -8.22
CA ALA A 182 5.67 -19.91 -7.52
C ALA A 182 6.11 -20.94 -6.44
N MET A 183 5.21 -21.81 -6.00
CA MET A 183 5.50 -22.99 -5.17
C MET A 183 4.51 -24.12 -5.53
N ASN A 184 4.98 -25.37 -5.59
CA ASN A 184 4.12 -26.55 -5.66
C ASN A 184 3.73 -27.07 -4.26
N GLU A 185 2.81 -28.04 -4.17
CA GLU A 185 2.30 -28.53 -2.88
C GLU A 185 3.41 -29.06 -1.96
N ALA A 186 4.41 -29.77 -2.49
CA ALA A 186 5.50 -30.29 -1.69
C ALA A 186 6.39 -29.16 -1.12
N GLN A 187 6.60 -28.09 -1.89
CA GLN A 187 7.32 -26.90 -1.42
C GLN A 187 6.50 -26.13 -0.36
N VAL A 188 5.18 -26.00 -0.54
CA VAL A 188 4.31 -25.36 0.47
C VAL A 188 4.26 -26.21 1.75
N GLN A 189 4.15 -27.53 1.64
CA GLN A 189 4.15 -28.43 2.80
C GLN A 189 5.48 -28.36 3.55
N ALA A 190 6.63 -28.44 2.85
CA ALA A 190 7.95 -28.32 3.47
C ALA A 190 8.12 -26.98 4.21
N PHE A 191 7.65 -25.87 3.62
CA PHE A 191 7.66 -24.56 4.26
C PHE A 191 6.77 -24.49 5.51
N LEU A 192 5.55 -25.08 5.46
CA LEU A 192 4.69 -25.22 6.63
C LEU A 192 5.31 -26.10 7.72
N ASP A 193 6.09 -27.11 7.34
CA ASP A 193 6.80 -27.99 8.27
C ASP A 193 8.01 -27.34 8.94
N GLU A 194 8.71 -26.46 8.22
CA GLU A 194 9.80 -25.64 8.77
C GLU A 194 9.27 -24.54 9.69
N GLN A 195 8.45 -23.62 9.16
CA GLN A 195 7.96 -22.46 9.91
C GLN A 195 7.01 -22.85 11.06
N GLY A 196 6.27 -23.95 10.88
CA GLY A 196 5.36 -24.53 11.87
C GLY A 196 5.99 -25.60 12.78
N ALA A 197 7.31 -25.84 12.72
CA ALA A 197 7.99 -26.95 13.41
C ALA A 197 7.70 -27.03 14.92
N GLN A 198 7.56 -25.87 15.58
CA GLN A 198 7.28 -25.74 17.01
C GLN A 198 5.84 -26.14 17.40
N CYS A 199 4.96 -26.37 16.42
CA CYS A 199 3.62 -26.91 16.62
C CYS A 199 3.63 -28.42 16.32
N THR A 200 3.31 -29.25 17.32
CA THR A 200 3.50 -30.71 17.30
C THR A 200 2.22 -31.55 17.40
N LYS A 201 1.04 -30.91 17.30
CA LYS A 201 -0.28 -31.54 17.40
C LYS A 201 -0.94 -31.70 16.03
N ASP A 202 -1.96 -32.54 15.93
CA ASP A 202 -2.79 -32.68 14.71
C ASP A 202 -3.66 -31.44 14.43
N SER A 203 -3.76 -30.51 15.39
CA SER A 203 -4.44 -29.21 15.24
C SER A 203 -3.58 -28.13 14.56
N CYS A 204 -2.31 -28.40 14.28
CA CYS A 204 -1.37 -27.43 13.69
C CYS A 204 -1.59 -27.25 12.20
N LEU A 205 -1.30 -26.07 11.63
CA LEU A 205 -1.56 -25.79 10.20
C LEU A 205 -0.91 -26.80 9.25
N ARG A 206 0.29 -27.27 9.58
CA ARG A 206 1.08 -28.24 8.78
C ARG A 206 0.53 -29.67 8.77
N THR A 207 -0.18 -30.09 9.82
CA THR A 207 -0.73 -31.44 10.00
C THR A 207 -2.24 -31.50 9.73
N ARG A 208 -2.97 -30.46 10.14
CA ARG A 208 -4.43 -30.40 10.11
C ARG A 208 -4.97 -30.56 8.69
N LYS A 209 -5.99 -31.38 8.56
CA LYS A 209 -6.78 -31.53 7.34
C LYS A 209 -8.09 -30.74 7.44
N PHE A 210 -8.62 -30.32 6.29
CA PHE A 210 -9.84 -29.54 6.19
C PHE A 210 -10.76 -30.13 5.12
N ASN A 211 -12.06 -30.09 5.39
CA ASN A 211 -13.06 -30.36 4.36
C ASN A 211 -13.00 -29.26 3.30
N VAL A 212 -13.16 -29.66 2.05
CA VAL A 212 -13.15 -28.77 0.89
C VAL A 212 -14.39 -29.04 0.04
N GLU A 213 -14.82 -28.04 -0.71
CA GLU A 213 -16.00 -28.12 -1.57
C GLU A 213 -15.62 -27.75 -3.01
N ARG A 214 -16.51 -28.08 -3.96
CA ARG A 214 -16.39 -27.56 -5.32
C ARG A 214 -16.57 -26.03 -5.30
N ARG A 215 -15.73 -25.31 -6.03
CA ARG A 215 -15.92 -23.92 -6.43
C ARG A 215 -15.89 -23.90 -7.95
N ALA A 216 -17.02 -23.56 -8.58
CA ALA A 216 -17.11 -23.51 -10.04
C ALA A 216 -16.17 -22.41 -10.58
N ALA A 217 -15.68 -22.59 -11.82
CA ALA A 217 -14.92 -21.54 -12.48
C ALA A 217 -15.77 -20.28 -12.69
N ASN A 218 -15.12 -19.12 -12.64
CA ASN A 218 -15.69 -17.80 -12.92
C ASN A 218 -14.64 -16.91 -13.60
N ASP A 219 -14.93 -15.62 -13.76
CA ASP A 219 -14.06 -14.65 -14.45
C ASP A 219 -12.74 -14.35 -13.71
N TYR A 220 -12.59 -14.82 -12.46
CA TYR A 220 -11.44 -14.57 -11.58
C TYR A 220 -10.60 -15.83 -11.32
N CYS A 221 -11.25 -17.00 -11.22
CA CYS A 221 -10.63 -18.25 -10.82
C CYS A 221 -11.11 -19.42 -11.67
N ARG A 222 -10.19 -20.33 -11.97
CA ARG A 222 -10.49 -21.67 -12.49
C ARG A 222 -11.18 -22.52 -11.42
N GLU A 223 -11.82 -23.61 -11.84
CA GLU A 223 -12.55 -24.51 -10.95
C GLU A 223 -11.66 -25.12 -9.86
N TYR A 224 -12.12 -25.04 -8.61
CA TYR A 224 -11.70 -25.95 -7.54
C TYR A 224 -12.62 -27.18 -7.58
N PRO A 225 -12.15 -28.39 -7.93
CA PRO A 225 -13.05 -29.53 -8.13
C PRO A 225 -13.70 -30.03 -6.83
N GLY A 226 -13.08 -29.72 -5.68
CA GLY A 226 -13.41 -30.27 -4.37
C GLY A 226 -12.78 -31.66 -4.17
N ALA A 227 -13.00 -32.25 -3.00
CA ALA A 227 -12.57 -33.60 -2.67
C ALA A 227 -13.58 -34.24 -1.69
N LYS A 228 -13.66 -35.59 -1.70
CA LYS A 228 -14.43 -36.33 -0.69
C LYS A 228 -13.67 -36.42 0.64
N GLU A 229 -12.35 -36.59 0.55
CA GLU A 229 -11.46 -36.71 1.71
C GLU A 229 -10.87 -35.35 2.12
N PRO A 230 -10.64 -35.10 3.43
CA PRO A 230 -10.04 -33.87 3.91
C PRO A 230 -8.62 -33.60 3.37
N GLN A 231 -8.38 -32.38 2.88
CA GLN A 231 -7.11 -31.97 2.27
C GLN A 231 -6.16 -31.24 3.24
N SER A 232 -4.86 -31.25 2.97
CA SER A 232 -3.83 -30.49 3.70
C SER A 232 -4.00 -28.98 3.49
N ALA A 233 -3.47 -28.19 4.42
CA ALA A 233 -3.29 -26.75 4.18
C ALA A 233 -2.46 -26.49 2.91
N ALA A 234 -1.41 -27.28 2.66
CA ALA A 234 -0.57 -27.16 1.48
C ALA A 234 -1.32 -27.40 0.16
N ALA A 235 -2.15 -28.46 0.08
CA ALA A 235 -3.00 -28.72 -1.08
C ALA A 235 -3.94 -27.54 -1.35
N ILE A 236 -4.63 -27.06 -0.30
CA ILE A 236 -5.60 -25.96 -0.38
C ILE A 236 -4.93 -24.66 -0.86
N ILE A 237 -3.79 -24.30 -0.27
CA ILE A 237 -3.02 -23.10 -0.65
C ILE A 237 -2.56 -23.21 -2.11
N THR A 238 -1.99 -24.34 -2.51
CA THR A 238 -1.44 -24.54 -3.87
C THR A 238 -2.56 -24.57 -4.92
N ALA A 239 -3.67 -25.23 -4.63
CA ALA A 239 -4.81 -25.30 -5.55
C ALA A 239 -5.58 -23.98 -5.65
N ALA A 240 -5.74 -23.22 -4.56
CA ALA A 240 -6.30 -21.86 -4.62
C ALA A 240 -5.38 -20.89 -5.38
N ALA A 241 -4.06 -20.94 -5.10
CA ALA A 241 -3.04 -20.19 -5.82
C ALA A 241 -3.06 -20.47 -7.33
N THR A 242 -3.11 -21.74 -7.71
CA THR A 242 -3.19 -22.17 -9.11
C THR A 242 -4.53 -21.82 -9.74
N ALA A 243 -5.64 -21.90 -9.00
CA ALA A 243 -6.98 -21.59 -9.52
C ALA A 243 -7.11 -20.11 -9.90
N CYS A 244 -6.68 -19.20 -9.02
CA CYS A 244 -6.87 -17.75 -9.13
C CYS A 244 -5.60 -16.98 -9.54
N ASP A 245 -4.52 -17.67 -9.94
CA ASP A 245 -3.20 -17.09 -10.25
C ASP A 245 -2.67 -16.09 -9.20
N VAL A 246 -2.70 -16.51 -7.94
CA VAL A 246 -2.13 -15.76 -6.79
C VAL A 246 -0.99 -16.57 -6.20
N SER A 247 0.14 -15.93 -5.95
CA SER A 247 1.35 -16.58 -5.44
C SER A 247 1.12 -17.29 -4.10
N PRO A 248 1.49 -18.59 -3.96
CA PRO A 248 1.44 -19.30 -2.68
C PRO A 248 2.21 -18.58 -1.57
N LYS A 249 3.32 -17.90 -1.93
CA LYS A 249 4.11 -17.06 -1.01
C LYS A 249 3.26 -15.94 -0.40
N VAL A 250 2.47 -15.24 -1.23
CA VAL A 250 1.56 -14.17 -0.78
C VAL A 250 0.47 -14.73 0.14
N LEU A 251 -0.12 -15.88 -0.20
CA LEU A 251 -1.11 -16.54 0.66
C LEU A 251 -0.50 -16.91 2.03
N LEU A 252 0.71 -17.47 2.06
CA LEU A 252 1.45 -17.79 3.30
C LEU A 252 1.77 -16.53 4.12
N THR A 253 2.29 -15.47 3.50
CA THR A 253 2.53 -14.16 4.14
C THR A 253 1.25 -13.58 4.75
N MET A 254 0.10 -13.71 4.06
CA MET A 254 -1.19 -13.21 4.55
C MET A 254 -1.75 -14.05 5.71
N LEU A 255 -1.65 -15.38 5.67
CA LEU A 255 -2.00 -16.27 6.80
C LEU A 255 -1.23 -15.90 8.08
N GLN A 256 0.03 -15.45 7.92
CA GLN A 256 0.82 -14.95 9.04
C GLN A 256 0.44 -13.53 9.45
N LYS A 257 0.31 -12.59 8.50
CA LYS A 257 -0.06 -11.19 8.77
C LYS A 257 -1.38 -11.08 9.54
N GLU A 258 -2.40 -11.85 9.14
CA GLU A 258 -3.75 -11.70 9.71
C GLU A 258 -3.99 -12.52 10.99
N GLN A 259 -3.49 -13.76 11.05
CA GLN A 259 -3.77 -14.69 12.16
C GLN A 259 -2.53 -15.31 12.81
N GLN A 260 -1.32 -14.92 12.40
CA GLN A 260 -0.04 -15.52 12.83
C GLN A 260 -0.02 -17.06 12.69
N LEU A 261 -0.76 -17.59 11.71
CA LEU A 261 -1.20 -18.98 11.71
C LEU A 261 -0.13 -19.99 11.25
N VAL A 262 0.88 -19.55 10.50
CA VAL A 262 1.92 -20.42 9.95
C VAL A 262 2.89 -20.86 11.05
N SER A 263 3.33 -19.92 11.90
CA SER A 263 4.24 -20.21 13.04
C SER A 263 3.52 -20.46 14.37
N ALA A 264 2.18 -20.52 14.38
CA ALA A 264 1.38 -20.71 15.60
C ALA A 264 1.68 -22.06 16.28
N THR A 265 2.21 -22.03 17.51
CA THR A 265 2.56 -23.24 18.30
C THR A 265 1.37 -23.98 18.91
N ASN A 266 0.24 -23.29 19.06
CA ASN A 266 -1.04 -23.86 19.54
C ASN A 266 -2.20 -23.03 18.94
N PRO A 267 -2.51 -23.18 17.65
CA PRO A 267 -3.51 -22.37 16.97
C PRO A 267 -4.93 -22.71 17.46
N LYS A 268 -5.77 -21.67 17.55
CA LYS A 268 -7.19 -21.74 17.95
C LYS A 268 -8.09 -21.90 16.72
N ASP A 269 -9.24 -22.55 16.87
CA ASP A 269 -10.19 -22.70 15.75
C ASP A 269 -10.68 -21.37 15.15
N PHE A 270 -10.71 -20.29 15.93
CA PHE A 270 -10.93 -18.94 15.40
C PHE A 270 -9.91 -18.56 14.31
N GLN A 271 -8.61 -18.80 14.54
CA GLN A 271 -7.56 -18.46 13.57
C GLN A 271 -7.74 -19.23 12.25
N PHE A 272 -8.30 -20.45 12.28
CA PHE A 272 -8.68 -21.16 11.06
C PHE A 272 -10.00 -20.64 10.45
N LYS A 273 -10.94 -20.15 11.27
CA LYS A 273 -12.21 -19.55 10.82
C LYS A 273 -11.99 -18.23 10.06
N SER A 274 -11.05 -17.40 10.50
CA SER A 274 -10.74 -16.06 9.99
C SER A 274 -9.32 -15.95 9.41
N ALA A 275 -8.79 -17.07 8.90
CA ALA A 275 -7.40 -17.27 8.48
C ALA A 275 -6.79 -16.16 7.60
N MET A 276 -7.59 -15.50 6.77
CA MET A 276 -7.16 -14.47 5.81
C MET A 276 -7.86 -13.11 6.04
N GLY A 277 -8.56 -12.92 7.17
CA GLY A 277 -9.31 -11.69 7.48
C GLY A 277 -10.55 -11.40 6.61
N LEU A 278 -10.77 -12.16 5.53
CA LEU A 278 -11.82 -11.88 4.55
C LEU A 278 -13.22 -11.97 5.17
N SER A 279 -13.97 -10.87 5.07
CA SER A 279 -15.34 -10.74 5.58
C SER A 279 -15.51 -11.16 7.04
N CYS A 280 -14.46 -10.96 7.85
CA CYS A 280 -14.43 -11.08 9.30
C CYS A 280 -14.15 -9.70 9.93
N PRO A 281 -15.17 -8.91 10.27
CA PRO A 281 -14.98 -7.66 11.03
C PRO A 281 -14.36 -7.94 12.40
N ASP A 282 -13.52 -7.04 12.92
CA ASP A 282 -12.91 -7.22 14.25
C ASP A 282 -13.98 -7.21 15.39
N ASP A 283 -15.12 -6.54 15.19
CA ASP A 283 -16.23 -6.39 16.17
C ASP A 283 -17.47 -7.28 15.92
N ASP A 284 -17.47 -8.15 14.90
CA ASP A 284 -18.62 -9.02 14.58
C ASP A 284 -18.18 -10.41 14.05
N HIS A 285 -19.15 -11.27 13.75
CA HIS A 285 -18.95 -12.60 13.23
C HIS A 285 -18.52 -12.55 11.76
N CYS A 286 -17.55 -13.39 11.39
CA CYS A 286 -17.29 -13.68 9.98
C CYS A 286 -18.58 -14.07 9.23
N ASP A 287 -18.75 -13.51 8.03
CA ASP A 287 -19.79 -13.91 7.09
C ASP A 287 -19.72 -15.45 6.89
N PRO A 288 -20.81 -16.20 7.15
CA PRO A 288 -20.81 -17.65 7.05
C PRO A 288 -20.36 -18.21 5.70
N ALA A 289 -20.49 -17.45 4.61
CA ALA A 289 -20.01 -17.86 3.29
C ALA A 289 -18.47 -17.88 3.17
N TYR A 290 -17.78 -17.06 3.96
CA TYR A 290 -16.32 -16.92 3.94
C TYR A 290 -15.63 -17.57 5.15
N ALA A 291 -16.38 -18.00 6.16
CA ALA A 291 -15.84 -18.61 7.37
C ALA A 291 -15.20 -20.00 7.11
N GLY A 292 -14.05 -20.25 7.73
CA GLY A 292 -13.33 -21.53 7.66
C GLY A 292 -12.15 -21.52 6.69
N PHE A 293 -11.11 -22.31 6.98
CA PHE A 293 -9.79 -22.18 6.34
C PHE A 293 -9.83 -22.25 4.80
N PHE A 294 -10.57 -23.22 4.24
CA PHE A 294 -10.75 -23.34 2.78
C PHE A 294 -11.42 -22.09 2.17
N ASN A 295 -12.51 -21.61 2.78
CA ASN A 295 -13.25 -20.44 2.31
C ASN A 295 -12.45 -19.14 2.44
N GLN A 296 -11.64 -19.02 3.50
CA GLN A 296 -10.71 -17.91 3.69
C GLN A 296 -9.60 -17.91 2.64
N VAL A 297 -8.92 -19.03 2.41
CA VAL A 297 -7.79 -19.11 1.47
C VAL A 297 -8.25 -18.97 0.01
N PHE A 298 -9.26 -19.74 -0.41
CA PHE A 298 -9.79 -19.64 -1.78
C PHE A 298 -10.49 -18.29 -2.01
N GLY A 299 -11.34 -17.88 -1.07
CA GLY A 299 -12.08 -16.62 -1.17
C GLY A 299 -11.18 -15.39 -1.18
N SER A 300 -10.04 -15.39 -0.48
CA SER A 300 -9.08 -14.28 -0.58
C SER A 300 -8.31 -14.29 -1.89
N ALA A 301 -7.93 -15.45 -2.43
CA ALA A 301 -7.31 -15.54 -3.75
C ALA A 301 -8.27 -15.02 -4.86
N GLU A 302 -9.54 -15.40 -4.79
CA GLU A 302 -10.62 -14.86 -5.63
C GLU A 302 -10.83 -13.36 -5.44
N ARG A 303 -10.84 -12.88 -4.18
CA ARG A 303 -11.00 -11.46 -3.85
C ARG A 303 -9.89 -10.59 -4.42
N TYR A 304 -8.66 -11.11 -4.45
CA TYR A 304 -7.52 -10.39 -5.03
C TYR A 304 -7.71 -10.21 -6.54
N GLN A 305 -8.13 -11.24 -7.28
CA GLN A 305 -8.45 -11.09 -8.70
C GLN A 305 -9.69 -10.22 -8.95
N TYR A 306 -10.72 -10.27 -8.07
CA TYR A 306 -11.84 -9.32 -8.13
C TYR A 306 -11.32 -7.87 -8.10
N TYR A 307 -10.39 -7.53 -7.20
CA TYR A 307 -9.81 -6.18 -7.12
C TYR A 307 -9.01 -5.79 -8.38
N VAL A 308 -8.28 -6.73 -9.01
CA VAL A 308 -7.58 -6.49 -10.29
C VAL A 308 -8.54 -6.18 -11.44
N HIS A 309 -9.70 -6.86 -11.46
CA HIS A 309 -10.72 -6.71 -12.50
C HIS A 309 -11.63 -5.49 -12.29
N HIS A 310 -11.69 -4.94 -11.07
CA HIS A 310 -12.57 -3.81 -10.69
C HIS A 310 -11.76 -2.62 -10.18
N GLU A 311 -10.53 -2.41 -10.67
CA GLU A 311 -9.61 -1.39 -10.14
C GLU A 311 -10.15 0.06 -10.23
N ASP A 312 -11.05 0.34 -11.17
CA ASP A 312 -11.75 1.62 -11.33
C ASP A 312 -12.87 1.84 -10.27
N GLU A 313 -13.30 0.81 -9.54
CA GLU A 313 -14.29 0.92 -8.45
C GLU A 313 -13.68 1.36 -7.10
N TYR A 314 -12.35 1.36 -7.00
CA TYR A 314 -11.60 1.58 -5.76
C TYR A 314 -10.81 2.89 -5.74
N GLY A 315 -10.39 3.32 -4.55
CA GLY A 315 -9.71 4.62 -4.35
C GLY A 315 -8.18 4.60 -4.51
N PHE A 316 -7.59 3.52 -5.01
CA PHE A 316 -6.15 3.40 -5.21
C PHE A 316 -5.85 2.74 -6.56
N HIS A 317 -5.05 3.41 -7.40
CA HIS A 317 -4.79 2.97 -8.78
C HIS A 317 -3.29 2.88 -9.08
N ALA A 318 -2.91 1.84 -9.84
CA ALA A 318 -1.55 1.67 -10.34
C ALA A 318 -1.18 2.74 -11.39
N LYS A 319 0.12 3.03 -11.52
CA LYS A 319 0.71 4.06 -12.40
C LYS A 319 0.21 5.50 -12.15
N GLN A 320 -0.38 5.77 -10.98
CA GLN A 320 -0.90 7.08 -10.59
C GLN A 320 -0.32 7.57 -9.26
N LEU A 321 -0.45 8.88 -9.01
CA LEU A 321 -0.23 9.45 -7.68
C LEU A 321 -1.48 9.25 -6.82
N ASN A 322 -1.29 8.66 -5.64
CA ASN A 322 -2.33 8.34 -4.68
C ASN A 322 -1.98 9.01 -3.35
N PHE A 323 -2.88 9.79 -2.75
CA PHE A 323 -2.67 10.31 -1.39
C PHE A 323 -3.07 9.24 -0.38
N ILE A 324 -2.08 8.67 0.33
CA ILE A 324 -2.31 7.57 1.27
C ILE A 324 -2.04 8.07 2.69
N ARG A 325 -3.00 7.85 3.59
CA ARG A 325 -2.90 8.27 5.00
C ARG A 325 -1.94 7.36 5.78
N PHE A 326 -1.35 7.91 6.83
CA PHE A 326 -0.56 7.12 7.79
C PHE A 326 -1.45 6.35 8.77
N ASN A 327 -2.66 6.87 9.05
CA ASN A 327 -3.56 6.36 10.08
C ASN A 327 -5.04 6.57 9.67
N PRO A 328 -6.01 5.82 10.23
CA PRO A 328 -7.42 6.19 10.24
C PRO A 328 -7.68 7.63 10.73
N ASP A 329 -6.96 8.08 11.78
CA ASP A 329 -7.01 9.46 12.22
C ASP A 329 -6.40 10.41 11.17
N VAL A 330 -7.20 11.38 10.75
CA VAL A 330 -6.83 12.43 9.81
C VAL A 330 -5.75 13.38 10.37
N SER A 331 -5.63 13.49 11.70
CA SER A 331 -4.63 14.34 12.36
C SER A 331 -3.19 13.90 12.07
N CYS A 332 -2.99 12.59 11.86
CA CYS A 332 -1.73 11.98 11.47
C CYS A 332 -1.32 12.26 10.02
N GLY A 333 -2.22 12.76 9.18
CA GLY A 333 -1.95 13.10 7.79
C GLY A 333 -1.64 11.89 6.89
N GLY A 334 -0.77 12.11 5.90
CA GLY A 334 -0.43 11.16 4.84
C GLY A 334 0.61 11.73 3.88
N ALA A 335 0.85 11.03 2.78
CA ALA A 335 1.72 11.48 1.70
C ALA A 335 1.23 10.97 0.34
N ASN A 336 1.60 11.68 -0.73
CA ASN A 336 1.47 11.17 -2.08
C ASN A 336 2.46 10.03 -2.32
N VAL A 337 1.96 8.93 -2.87
CA VAL A 337 2.72 7.74 -3.28
C VAL A 337 2.45 7.51 -4.76
N TYR A 338 3.50 7.35 -5.57
CA TYR A 338 3.34 6.85 -6.93
C TYR A 338 3.31 5.33 -6.90
N ILE A 339 2.12 4.74 -7.07
CA ILE A 339 1.96 3.29 -7.04
C ILE A 339 2.47 2.73 -8.38
N GLU A 340 3.49 1.87 -8.34
CA GLU A 340 4.18 1.36 -9.52
C GLU A 340 3.40 0.24 -10.21
N ASN A 341 2.59 -0.57 -9.49
CA ASN A 341 2.05 -1.83 -10.00
C ASN A 341 0.66 -2.18 -9.41
N LYS A 342 -0.02 -3.20 -9.96
CA LYS A 342 -1.38 -3.58 -9.54
C LYS A 342 -1.41 -4.26 -8.18
N ALA A 343 -0.42 -5.10 -7.88
CA ALA A 343 -0.30 -5.81 -6.60
C ALA A 343 -0.19 -4.85 -5.40
N THR A 344 0.54 -3.74 -5.57
CA THR A 344 0.69 -2.71 -4.55
C THR A 344 -0.58 -1.85 -4.43
N ALA A 345 -1.27 -1.53 -5.53
CA ALA A 345 -2.59 -0.91 -5.47
C ALA A 345 -3.59 -1.78 -4.70
N LEU A 346 -3.61 -3.08 -5.00
CA LEU A 346 -4.42 -4.11 -4.33
C LEU A 346 -4.12 -4.20 -2.83
N LEU A 347 -2.85 -4.18 -2.42
CA LEU A 347 -2.47 -4.15 -1.00
C LEU A 347 -3.01 -2.90 -0.28
N TYR A 348 -3.11 -1.75 -0.93
CA TYR A 348 -3.78 -0.58 -0.36
C TYR A 348 -5.31 -0.69 -0.38
N ILE A 349 -5.92 -1.31 -1.38
CA ILE A 349 -7.37 -1.63 -1.37
C ILE A 349 -7.70 -2.55 -0.18
N TYR A 350 -6.83 -3.52 0.11
CA TYR A 350 -6.98 -4.46 1.23
C TYR A 350 -6.56 -3.86 2.60
N THR A 351 -5.59 -2.94 2.63
CA THR A 351 -5.07 -2.29 3.86
C THR A 351 -4.80 -0.81 3.55
N PRO A 352 -5.78 0.10 3.76
CA PRO A 352 -5.80 1.45 3.17
C PRO A 352 -4.92 2.50 3.86
N TYR A 353 -3.77 2.09 4.42
CA TYR A 353 -2.81 2.96 5.11
C TYR A 353 -1.36 2.59 4.77
N GLN A 354 -0.49 3.59 4.72
CA GLN A 354 0.96 3.40 4.61
C GLN A 354 1.62 3.57 6.00
N PRO A 355 2.70 2.85 6.32
CA PRO A 355 3.46 3.12 7.53
C PRO A 355 4.07 4.53 7.49
N ASN A 356 4.16 5.18 8.65
CA ASN A 356 4.98 6.38 8.80
C ASN A 356 6.44 6.02 9.15
N ASP A 357 7.32 7.02 9.15
CA ASP A 357 8.76 6.82 9.35
C ASP A 357 9.06 6.20 10.73
N ALA A 358 8.22 6.44 11.74
CA ALA A 358 8.29 5.80 13.06
C ALA A 358 7.95 4.29 13.00
N ALA A 359 6.88 3.91 12.30
CA ALA A 359 6.54 2.51 12.06
C ALA A 359 7.65 1.79 11.28
N LEU A 360 8.28 2.44 10.30
CA LEU A 360 9.39 1.87 9.53
C LEU A 360 10.64 1.69 10.39
N ALA A 361 11.03 2.71 11.16
CA ALA A 361 12.18 2.66 12.07
C ALA A 361 12.03 1.58 13.18
N ALA A 362 10.80 1.24 13.57
CA ALA A 362 10.52 0.17 14.52
C ALA A 362 10.71 -1.25 13.96
N GLY A 363 10.84 -1.43 12.64
CA GLY A 363 10.96 -2.75 12.00
C GLY A 363 9.74 -3.63 12.29
N ALA A 364 9.93 -4.73 13.03
CA ALA A 364 8.82 -5.59 13.47
C ALA A 364 8.09 -5.06 14.73
N GLY A 365 8.62 -4.04 15.41
CA GLY A 365 8.09 -3.49 16.66
C GLY A 365 6.96 -2.48 16.49
N GLU A 366 6.65 -1.78 17.59
CA GLU A 366 5.65 -0.71 17.65
C GLU A 366 6.30 0.67 17.41
N GLY A 367 5.56 1.58 16.79
CA GLY A 367 5.98 2.96 16.52
C GLY A 367 5.30 3.99 17.43
N ASP A 368 4.83 5.08 16.84
CA ASP A 368 4.06 6.14 17.52
C ASP A 368 2.54 5.96 17.36
N ALA A 369 1.75 6.88 17.94
CA ALA A 369 0.29 6.85 17.86
C ALA A 369 -0.27 6.99 16.43
N CYS A 370 0.54 7.45 15.47
CA CYS A 370 0.18 7.57 14.06
C CYS A 370 0.61 6.37 13.21
N SER A 371 1.36 5.44 13.78
CA SER A 371 1.90 4.28 13.09
C SER A 371 0.82 3.27 12.72
N THR A 372 0.75 2.89 11.44
CA THR A 372 0.04 1.68 10.98
C THR A 372 1.02 0.66 10.42
N TYR A 373 0.69 -0.62 10.59
CA TYR A 373 1.68 -1.70 10.46
C TYR A 373 1.38 -2.69 9.33
N GLY A 374 0.17 -2.73 8.76
CA GLY A 374 -0.25 -3.84 7.90
C GLY A 374 0.65 -4.05 6.67
N ASN A 375 0.88 -3.00 5.88
CA ASN A 375 1.70 -3.06 4.66
C ASN A 375 3.20 -3.21 4.96
N ARG A 376 3.69 -2.60 6.04
CA ARG A 376 5.04 -2.83 6.58
C ARG A 376 5.24 -4.31 6.95
N ASN A 377 4.32 -4.88 7.72
CA ASN A 377 4.39 -6.25 8.21
C ASN A 377 4.28 -7.26 7.06
N PHE A 378 3.47 -6.97 6.02
CA PHE A 378 3.45 -7.77 4.80
C PHE A 378 4.85 -7.85 4.17
N SER A 379 5.48 -6.69 3.96
CA SER A 379 6.84 -6.59 3.38
C SER A 379 7.87 -7.34 4.23
N ILE A 380 7.88 -7.12 5.56
CA ILE A 380 8.84 -7.76 6.48
C ILE A 380 8.66 -9.29 6.50
N ILE A 381 7.41 -9.79 6.55
CA ILE A 381 7.13 -11.22 6.54
C ILE A 381 7.51 -11.85 5.19
N TYR A 382 7.23 -11.18 4.07
CA TYR A 382 7.61 -11.68 2.74
C TYR A 382 9.15 -11.71 2.57
N SER A 383 9.83 -10.58 2.82
CA SER A 383 11.30 -10.47 2.71
C SER A 383 12.02 -11.48 3.59
N GLY A 384 11.54 -11.68 4.83
CA GLY A 384 12.11 -12.62 5.80
C GLY A 384 11.93 -14.11 5.47
N TRP A 385 11.07 -14.44 4.50
CA TRP A 385 10.74 -15.82 4.10
C TRP A 385 11.10 -16.17 2.66
N PHE A 386 11.03 -15.21 1.75
CA PHE A 386 11.05 -15.48 0.30
C PHE A 386 12.02 -14.59 -0.51
N GLY A 387 12.75 -13.69 0.16
CA GLY A 387 13.59 -12.68 -0.49
C GLY A 387 12.81 -11.43 -0.91
N ASP A 388 13.50 -10.52 -1.60
CA ASP A 388 12.96 -9.22 -2.01
C ASP A 388 11.61 -9.36 -2.77
N PRO A 389 10.52 -8.74 -2.30
CA PRO A 389 9.21 -8.83 -2.94
C PRO A 389 9.12 -8.13 -4.31
N ARG A 390 10.13 -7.34 -4.71
CA ARG A 390 10.12 -6.52 -5.93
C ARG A 390 10.83 -7.18 -7.13
N LEU A 391 11.62 -8.22 -6.91
CA LEU A 391 12.50 -8.87 -7.90
C LEU A 391 11.90 -10.13 -8.55
#